data_AF-A0A966T5T5-F1
#
_entry.id   AF-A0A966T5T5-F1
#
_cell.length_a   1.000
_cell.length_b   1.000
_cell.length_c   1.000
_cell.angle_alpha   90.00
_cell.angle_beta   90.00
_cell.angle_gamma   90.00
#
_symmetry.space_group_name_H-M   'P 1'
#
loop_
_entity.id
_entity.type
_entity.pdbx_description
1 polymer ?
#
loop_
_entity_poly.entity_id
_entity_poly.type
_entity_poly.pdbx_seq_one_letter_code
_entity_poly.pdbx_strand_id
1 'polypeptide(L)'
;MFKQRTAALATTLALSTIGLACASDNAGTTDAASDTASEATAAPVATDAPAIDLPDVVVTYSVLGAFVEQLVRGAADVVTIIPDGQDPHDFEPSPRDIELINNARVVVANGLDLEEGLDDALATAAANGTTVFYIADHVTVLDIVDVNDHSAHGHSHPGAQ
;
A
#
# COMPACT_ATOMS: atom_id res chain seq x y z
N MET A 1 26.41 9.38 -17.09
CA MET A 1 25.42 10.22 -17.80
C MET A 1 24.10 10.15 -17.04
N PHE A 2 23.84 11.06 -16.11
CA PHE A 2 22.56 11.16 -15.39
C PHE A 2 21.84 12.41 -15.90
N LYS A 3 20.64 12.27 -16.46
CA LYS A 3 19.79 13.40 -16.84
C LYS A 3 18.73 13.61 -15.77
N GLN A 4 18.82 14.75 -15.11
CA GLN A 4 17.84 15.30 -14.17
C GLN A 4 16.50 15.51 -14.90
N ARG A 5 15.38 15.17 -14.26
CA ARG A 5 14.04 15.59 -14.70
C ARG A 5 13.43 16.43 -13.59
N THR A 6 13.61 17.74 -13.72
CA THR A 6 13.02 18.78 -12.88
C THR A 6 11.52 18.91 -13.14
N ALA A 7 10.78 19.03 -12.03
CA ALA A 7 9.35 19.31 -11.97
C ALA A 7 9.00 20.66 -12.61
N ALA A 8 7.83 20.75 -13.26
CA ALA A 8 7.25 21.99 -13.74
C ALA A 8 6.00 22.32 -12.90
N LEU A 9 6.11 23.42 -12.13
CA LEU A 9 5.07 24.00 -11.29
C LEU A 9 4.23 24.95 -12.17
N ALA A 10 2.98 24.59 -12.47
CA ALA A 10 2.07 25.43 -13.25
C ALA A 10 1.35 26.42 -12.32
N THR A 11 1.63 27.71 -12.48
CA THR A 11 0.96 28.80 -11.76
C THR A 11 -0.08 29.42 -12.69
N THR A 12 -1.37 29.25 -12.41
CA THR A 12 -2.44 29.92 -13.17
C THR A 12 -2.97 31.12 -12.36
N LEU A 13 -2.75 32.31 -12.93
CA LEU A 13 -3.25 33.58 -12.42
C LEU A 13 -4.57 33.90 -13.14
N ALA A 14 -5.71 33.79 -12.45
CA ALA A 14 -7.01 34.19 -12.98
C ALA A 14 -7.28 35.67 -12.69
N LEU A 15 -7.34 36.47 -13.75
CA LEU A 15 -7.61 37.91 -13.71
C LEU A 15 -9.12 38.14 -13.87
N SER A 16 -9.79 38.53 -12.79
CA SER A 16 -11.24 38.76 -12.76
C SER A 16 -11.57 40.22 -13.10
N THR A 17 -12.24 40.45 -14.22
CA THR A 17 -12.75 41.77 -14.61
C THR A 17 -14.18 41.95 -14.10
N ILE A 18 -14.36 42.87 -13.15
CA ILE A 18 -15.65 43.28 -12.61
C ILE A 18 -16.36 44.16 -13.64
N GLY A 19 -17.51 43.68 -14.15
CA GLY A 19 -18.41 44.44 -15.00
C GLY A 19 -19.19 45.48 -14.19
N LEU A 20 -19.10 46.74 -14.61
CA LEU A 20 -19.76 47.91 -14.02
C LEU A 20 -21.18 48.05 -14.62
N ALA A 21 -22.22 47.85 -13.81
CA ALA A 21 -23.60 48.07 -14.22
C ALA A 21 -23.95 49.57 -14.18
N CYS A 22 -24.52 50.09 -15.27
CA CYS A 22 -25.03 51.46 -15.38
C CYS A 22 -26.53 51.49 -15.04
N ALA A 23 -26.95 52.51 -14.28
CA ALA A 23 -28.32 52.73 -13.81
C ALA A 23 -29.20 53.49 -14.82
N SER A 24 -30.54 53.34 -14.75
CA SER A 24 -31.50 54.46 -14.71
C SER A 24 -32.97 54.00 -14.56
N ASP A 25 -33.71 54.71 -13.71
CA ASP A 25 -35.11 54.55 -13.26
C ASP A 25 -36.22 54.78 -14.32
N ASN A 26 -37.43 54.18 -14.12
CA ASN A 26 -38.59 54.88 -13.55
C ASN A 26 -39.86 54.00 -13.37
N ALA A 27 -40.51 54.24 -12.22
CA ALA A 27 -41.91 54.07 -11.77
C ALA A 27 -42.98 53.28 -12.56
N GLY A 28 -43.80 52.54 -11.80
CA GLY A 28 -45.23 52.42 -12.11
C GLY A 28 -45.83 51.04 -11.84
N THR A 29 -46.57 50.92 -10.74
CA THR A 29 -47.42 49.78 -10.35
C THR A 29 -48.40 49.38 -11.46
N THR A 30 -48.55 48.07 -11.74
CA THR A 30 -49.78 47.27 -11.56
C THR A 30 -49.63 45.87 -12.16
N ASP A 31 -49.87 44.88 -11.30
CA ASP A 31 -50.52 43.58 -11.48
C ASP A 31 -50.02 42.49 -12.46
N ALA A 32 -50.19 41.28 -11.92
CA ALA A 32 -50.32 39.98 -12.55
C ALA A 32 -49.07 39.20 -12.98
N ALA A 33 -49.09 37.97 -12.46
CA ALA A 33 -48.60 36.74 -13.05
C ALA A 33 -47.12 36.40 -12.88
N SER A 34 -46.95 35.34 -12.08
CA SER A 34 -46.11 34.19 -12.37
C SER A 34 -44.61 34.32 -12.14
N ASP A 35 -44.15 33.21 -11.59
CA ASP A 35 -42.80 32.67 -11.67
C ASP A 35 -41.85 33.04 -10.53
N THR A 36 -41.57 32.03 -9.71
CA THR A 36 -40.28 31.96 -9.04
C THR A 36 -39.75 30.58 -9.36
N ALA A 37 -39.26 30.43 -10.60
CA ALA A 37 -38.38 29.35 -10.99
C ALA A 37 -37.15 29.39 -10.07
N SER A 38 -37.16 28.48 -9.10
CA SER A 38 -36.03 28.16 -8.25
C SER A 38 -34.98 27.44 -9.08
N GLU A 39 -34.05 28.19 -9.66
CA GLU A 39 -32.88 27.63 -10.31
C GLU A 39 -31.87 27.20 -9.23
N ALA A 40 -32.05 25.98 -8.74
CA ALA A 40 -31.13 25.33 -7.82
C ALA A 40 -29.82 25.06 -8.56
N THR A 41 -28.81 25.90 -8.32
CA THR A 41 -27.44 25.61 -8.72
C THR A 41 -26.94 24.44 -7.85
N ALA A 42 -26.95 23.23 -8.42
CA ALA A 42 -26.41 22.06 -7.78
C ALA A 42 -24.89 22.21 -7.72
N ALA A 43 -24.36 22.45 -6.51
CA ALA A 43 -22.94 22.33 -6.24
C ALA A 43 -22.46 20.91 -6.59
N PRO A 44 -21.24 20.74 -7.14
CA PRO A 44 -20.70 19.42 -7.36
C PRO A 44 -20.49 18.76 -6.00
N VAL A 45 -21.32 17.78 -5.69
CA VAL A 45 -21.05 16.82 -4.62
C VAL A 45 -19.82 16.03 -5.07
N ALA A 46 -18.66 16.40 -4.55
CA ALA A 46 -17.50 15.53 -4.55
C ALA A 46 -17.90 14.31 -3.72
N THR A 47 -18.22 13.21 -4.39
CA THR A 47 -18.31 11.91 -3.76
C THR A 47 -16.93 11.60 -3.20
N ASP A 48 -16.78 11.75 -1.88
CA ASP A 48 -15.67 11.19 -1.12
C ASP A 48 -15.73 9.68 -1.33
N ALA A 49 -14.87 9.16 -2.21
CA ALA A 49 -14.64 7.73 -2.26
C ALA A 49 -14.13 7.33 -0.88
N PRO A 50 -14.63 6.23 -0.28
CA PRO A 50 -14.17 5.83 1.05
C PRO A 50 -12.66 5.69 1.01
N ALA A 51 -11.97 6.48 1.84
CA ALA A 51 -10.54 6.30 2.06
C ALA A 51 -10.34 4.87 2.59
N ILE A 52 -9.68 4.03 1.79
CA ILE A 52 -9.22 2.74 2.28
C ILE A 52 -8.09 3.07 3.24
N ASP A 53 -8.31 2.76 4.52
CA ASP A 53 -7.28 2.88 5.55
C ASP A 53 -6.26 1.77 5.31
N LEU A 54 -5.26 2.09 4.48
CA LEU A 54 -4.21 1.18 4.06
C LEU A 54 -3.11 1.16 5.12
N PRO A 55 -2.57 -0.02 5.48
CA PRO A 55 -1.59 -0.10 6.55
C PRO A 55 -0.30 0.65 6.21
N ASP A 56 0.25 1.32 7.21
CA ASP A 56 1.55 1.99 7.11
C ASP A 56 2.69 0.99 6.89
N VAL A 57 2.62 -0.17 7.55
CA VAL A 57 3.65 -1.20 7.49
C VAL A 57 2.99 -2.56 7.31
N VAL A 58 3.45 -3.28 6.28
CA VAL A 58 3.13 -4.70 6.09
C VAL A 58 4.38 -5.51 6.41
N VAL A 59 4.21 -6.62 7.12
CA VAL A 59 5.28 -7.58 7.42
C VAL A 59 4.88 -8.97 6.93
N THR A 60 5.85 -9.76 6.50
CA THR A 60 5.56 -11.08 5.94
C THR A 60 5.05 -12.08 6.98
N TYR A 61 5.74 -12.25 8.11
CA TYR A 61 5.36 -13.21 9.16
C TYR A 61 5.52 -12.65 10.59
N SER A 62 4.96 -13.37 11.56
CA SER A 62 4.70 -12.84 12.90
C SER A 62 5.92 -12.49 13.73
N VAL A 63 7.07 -13.15 13.51
CA VAL A 63 8.32 -12.77 14.18
C VAL A 63 8.71 -11.35 13.77
N LEU A 64 8.61 -11.01 12.49
CA LEU A 64 8.88 -9.64 12.02
C LEU A 64 7.83 -8.66 12.54
N GLY A 65 6.56 -9.07 12.58
CA GLY A 65 5.49 -8.28 13.19
C GLY A 65 5.80 -7.89 14.63
N ALA A 66 6.16 -8.86 15.47
CA ALA A 66 6.51 -8.59 16.86
C ALA A 66 7.71 -7.64 17.01
N PHE A 67 8.71 -7.73 16.13
CA PHE A 67 9.86 -6.81 16.14
C PHE A 67 9.47 -5.40 15.68
N VAL A 68 8.76 -5.29 14.55
CA VAL A 68 8.38 -4.01 13.96
C VAL A 68 7.39 -3.27 14.85
N GLU A 69 6.40 -3.94 15.44
CA GLU A 69 5.46 -3.35 16.40
C GLU A 69 6.18 -2.72 17.61
N GLN A 70 7.20 -3.41 18.14
CA GLN A 70 8.02 -2.89 19.23
C GLN A 70 8.85 -1.67 18.80
N LEU A 71 9.34 -1.64 17.56
CA LEU A 71 10.12 -0.53 17.03
C LEU A 71 9.27 0.73 16.81
N VAL A 72 8.07 0.57 16.22
CA VAL A 72 7.20 1.72 15.88
C VAL A 72 6.43 2.25 17.09
N ARG A 73 6.25 1.44 18.15
CA ARG A 73 5.62 1.84 19.42
C ARG A 73 4.25 2.50 19.23
N GLY A 74 3.46 1.99 18.29
CA GLY A 74 2.13 2.49 17.95
C GLY A 74 2.10 3.76 17.09
N ALA A 75 3.24 4.19 16.52
CA ALA A 75 3.30 5.32 15.59
C ALA A 75 2.89 4.99 14.15
N ALA A 76 2.65 3.71 13.86
CA ALA A 76 2.25 3.19 12.56
C ALA A 76 1.44 1.91 12.77
N ASP A 77 0.46 1.68 11.89
CA ASP A 77 -0.29 0.42 11.86
C ASP A 77 0.54 -0.66 11.16
N VAL A 78 0.67 -1.81 11.83
CA VAL A 78 1.44 -2.96 11.35
C VAL A 78 0.47 -4.10 11.06
N VAL A 79 0.55 -4.65 9.85
CA VAL A 79 -0.24 -5.82 9.43
C VAL A 79 0.69 -6.96 9.04
N THR A 80 0.45 -8.13 9.64
CA THR A 80 1.16 -9.37 9.31
C THR A 80 0.37 -10.16 8.27
N ILE A 81 1.03 -10.57 7.18
CA ILE A 81 0.41 -11.32 6.08
C ILE A 81 0.22 -12.79 6.44
N ILE A 82 1.29 -13.47 6.86
CA ILE A 82 1.27 -14.88 7.23
C ILE A 82 0.76 -15.00 8.68
N PRO A 83 -0.41 -15.61 8.91
CA PRO A 83 -0.97 -15.73 10.26
C PRO A 83 -0.12 -16.63 11.16
N ASP A 84 -0.26 -16.44 12.47
CA ASP A 84 0.38 -17.30 13.46
C ASP A 84 0.05 -18.79 13.25
N GLY A 85 1.10 -19.62 13.29
CA GLY A 85 0.98 -21.07 13.14
C GLY A 85 0.95 -21.58 11.69
N GLN A 86 1.05 -20.70 10.69
CA GLN A 86 1.33 -21.11 9.30
C GLN A 86 2.83 -21.08 8.99
N ASP A 87 3.25 -22.01 8.14
CA ASP A 87 4.63 -22.08 7.64
C ASP A 87 4.82 -21.05 6.50
N PRO A 88 5.81 -20.14 6.59
CA PRO A 88 6.11 -19.18 5.53
C PRO A 88 6.50 -19.80 4.18
N HIS A 89 7.10 -20.99 4.17
CA HIS A 89 7.50 -21.65 2.93
C HIS A 89 6.32 -22.19 2.13
N ASP A 90 5.22 -22.56 2.83
CA ASP A 90 4.03 -23.14 2.21
C ASP A 90 2.89 -22.11 2.03
N PHE A 91 3.10 -20.85 2.44
CA PHE A 91 2.06 -19.83 2.41
C PHE A 91 1.83 -19.30 1.00
N GLU A 92 0.55 -19.23 0.59
CA GLU A 92 0.12 -18.61 -0.66
C GLU A 92 -0.76 -17.38 -0.37
N PRO A 93 -0.46 -16.19 -0.94
CA PRO A 93 -1.21 -14.98 -0.65
C PRO A 93 -2.60 -15.00 -1.30
N SER A 94 -3.59 -14.52 -0.56
CA SER A 94 -4.90 -14.20 -1.13
C SER A 94 -4.84 -12.90 -1.95
N PRO A 95 -5.85 -12.63 -2.81
CA PRO A 95 -5.94 -11.34 -3.49
C PRO A 95 -5.94 -10.12 -2.55
N ARG A 96 -6.48 -10.29 -1.33
CA ARG A 96 -6.48 -9.25 -0.31
C ARG A 96 -5.07 -9.01 0.23
N ASP A 97 -4.28 -10.06 0.42
CA ASP A 97 -2.89 -9.94 0.88
C ASP A 97 -2.04 -9.22 -0.16
N ILE A 98 -2.24 -9.56 -1.44
CA ILE A 98 -1.60 -8.87 -2.58
C ILE A 98 -1.99 -7.38 -2.61
N GLU A 99 -3.25 -7.04 -2.33
CA GLU A 99 -3.69 -5.65 -2.25
C GLU A 99 -3.00 -4.89 -1.10
N LEU A 100 -2.89 -5.52 0.08
CA LEU A 100 -2.19 -4.94 1.23
C LEU A 100 -0.70 -4.70 0.90
N ILE A 101 -0.03 -5.69 0.32
CA ILE A 101 1.39 -5.62 -0.06
C ILE A 101 1.62 -4.50 -1.08
N ASN A 102 0.79 -4.39 -2.12
CA ASN A 102 0.95 -3.39 -3.18
C ASN A 102 0.73 -1.96 -2.72
N ASN A 103 -0.06 -1.75 -1.66
CA ASN A 103 -0.46 -0.42 -1.21
C ASN A 103 0.18 0.00 0.12
N ALA A 104 1.00 -0.85 0.74
CA ALA A 104 1.73 -0.50 1.95
C ALA A 104 2.71 0.64 1.68
N ARG A 105 2.97 1.49 2.68
CA ARG A 105 4.09 2.45 2.59
C ARG A 105 5.44 1.73 2.62
N VAL A 106 5.56 0.69 3.45
CA VAL A 106 6.72 -0.20 3.49
C VAL A 106 6.28 -1.63 3.76
N VAL A 107 6.93 -2.57 3.07
CA VAL A 107 6.82 -4.01 3.32
C VAL A 107 8.15 -4.48 3.90
N VAL A 108 8.11 -5.25 4.98
CA VAL A 108 9.30 -5.87 5.60
C VAL A 108 9.22 -7.38 5.41
N ALA A 109 10.21 -7.93 4.70
CA ALA A 109 10.34 -9.34 4.39
C ALA A 109 11.68 -9.90 4.91
N ASN A 110 11.76 -11.21 5.12
CA ASN A 110 13.02 -11.84 5.47
C ASN A 110 13.95 -11.90 4.27
N GLY A 111 13.45 -12.44 3.14
CA GLY A 111 14.29 -12.87 2.02
C GLY A 111 14.91 -14.26 2.27
N LEU A 112 15.91 -14.63 1.47
CA LEU A 112 16.53 -15.96 1.47
C LEU A 112 15.53 -17.10 1.19
N ASP A 113 14.58 -16.85 0.28
CA ASP A 113 13.55 -17.82 -0.14
C ASP A 113 12.67 -18.35 1.01
N LEU A 114 12.59 -17.63 2.14
CA LEU A 114 11.72 -18.00 3.25
C LEU A 114 10.24 -17.86 2.89
N GLU A 115 9.91 -16.84 2.09
CA GLU A 115 8.55 -16.44 1.76
C GLU A 115 8.25 -16.60 0.26
N GLU A 116 8.67 -17.71 -0.34
CA GLU A 116 8.64 -17.94 -1.80
C GLU A 116 7.27 -17.64 -2.44
N GLY A 117 6.17 -18.04 -1.79
CA GLY A 117 4.81 -17.76 -2.29
C GLY A 117 4.45 -16.27 -2.36
N LEU A 118 5.21 -15.39 -1.69
CA LEU A 118 5.04 -13.94 -1.74
C LEU A 118 5.93 -13.25 -2.78
N ASP A 119 6.90 -13.94 -3.39
CA ASP A 119 7.94 -13.30 -4.22
C ASP A 119 7.38 -12.48 -5.37
N ASP A 120 6.41 -13.02 -6.11
CA ASP A 120 5.77 -12.30 -7.22
C ASP A 120 5.03 -11.04 -6.75
N ALA A 121 4.36 -11.11 -5.60
CA ALA A 121 3.64 -9.99 -5.02
C ALA A 121 4.61 -8.89 -4.53
N LEU A 122 5.70 -9.29 -3.86
CA LEU A 122 6.74 -8.39 -3.36
C LEU A 122 7.49 -7.71 -4.52
N ALA A 123 7.87 -8.48 -5.55
CA ALA A 123 8.53 -7.95 -6.73
C ALA A 123 7.63 -6.98 -7.50
N THR A 124 6.35 -7.30 -7.63
CA THR A 124 5.36 -6.41 -8.26
C THR A 124 5.18 -5.12 -7.47
N ALA A 125 5.05 -5.20 -6.14
CA ALA A 125 4.93 -4.03 -5.28
C ALA A 125 6.17 -3.12 -5.40
N ALA A 126 7.37 -3.70 -5.36
CA ALA A 126 8.62 -2.96 -5.56
C ALA A 126 8.67 -2.26 -6.92
N ALA A 127 8.27 -2.96 -7.99
CA ALA A 127 8.21 -2.39 -9.34
C ALA A 127 7.20 -1.24 -9.46
N ASN A 128 6.13 -1.28 -8.67
CA ASN A 128 5.09 -0.26 -8.60
C ASN A 128 5.43 0.90 -7.64
N GLY A 129 6.59 0.85 -6.97
CA GLY A 129 7.12 1.94 -6.14
C GLY A 129 6.91 1.76 -4.64
N THR A 130 6.35 0.64 -4.19
CA THR A 130 6.29 0.29 -2.76
C THR A 130 7.70 -0.03 -2.26
N THR A 131 8.04 0.48 -1.08
CA THR A 131 9.35 0.16 -0.47
C THR A 131 9.29 -1.24 0.11
N VAL A 132 10.10 -2.16 -0.43
CA VAL A 132 10.26 -3.51 0.13
C VAL A 132 11.64 -3.59 0.79
N PHE A 133 11.68 -3.90 2.08
CA PHE A 133 12.87 -4.04 2.88
C PHE A 133 13.11 -5.53 3.18
N TYR A 134 14.19 -6.08 2.64
CA TYR A 134 14.61 -7.46 2.91
C TYR A 134 15.64 -7.47 4.03
N ILE A 135 15.36 -8.18 5.13
CA ILE A 135 16.28 -8.28 6.28
C ILE A 135 17.58 -8.97 5.87
N ALA A 136 17.50 -9.96 4.98
CA ALA A 136 18.62 -10.69 4.42
C ALA A 136 19.72 -9.79 3.83
N ASP A 137 19.34 -8.68 3.20
CA ASP A 137 20.28 -7.74 2.57
C ASP A 137 21.15 -6.99 3.60
N HIS A 138 20.80 -7.08 4.88
CA HIS A 138 21.39 -6.33 5.98
C HIS A 138 22.04 -7.21 7.05
N VAL A 139 22.15 -8.52 6.81
CA VAL A 139 22.76 -9.48 7.73
C VAL A 139 23.87 -10.29 7.05
N THR A 140 24.84 -10.73 7.83
CA THR A 140 25.83 -11.71 7.36
C THR A 140 25.23 -13.11 7.43
N VAL A 141 24.94 -13.70 6.28
CA VAL A 141 24.43 -15.07 6.17
C VAL A 141 25.52 -16.06 6.56
N LEU A 142 25.16 -17.08 7.33
CA LEU A 142 26.06 -18.18 7.67
C LEU A 142 25.99 -19.26 6.60
N ASP A 143 27.15 -19.76 6.20
CA ASP A 143 27.22 -20.91 5.31
C ASP A 143 26.71 -22.17 6.02
N ILE A 144 25.96 -22.99 5.29
CA ILE A 144 25.59 -24.32 5.75
C ILE A 144 26.87 -25.16 5.70
N VAL A 145 27.50 -25.35 6.86
CA VAL A 145 28.58 -26.33 7.00
C VAL A 145 27.96 -27.72 6.91
N ASP A 146 28.23 -28.42 5.81
CA ASP A 146 27.80 -29.80 5.61
C ASP A 146 28.45 -30.68 6.68
N VAL A 147 27.64 -31.12 7.65
CA VAL A 147 28.08 -32.06 8.70
C VAL A 147 27.98 -33.52 8.25
N ASN A 148 27.68 -33.80 6.97
CA ASN A 148 27.60 -35.16 6.44
C ASN A 148 28.95 -35.79 6.07
N ASP A 149 29.92 -35.75 6.99
CA ASP A 149 30.86 -36.86 7.14
C ASP A 149 30.19 -38.02 7.92
N HIS A 150 29.01 -38.43 7.44
CA HIS A 150 28.23 -39.53 8.00
C HIS A 150 28.42 -40.77 7.13
N SER A 151 29.46 -41.53 7.49
CA SER A 151 29.64 -42.92 7.08
C SER A 151 28.33 -43.71 7.19
N ALA A 152 27.92 -44.30 6.08
CA ALA A 152 26.67 -45.04 5.92
C ALA A 152 26.41 -46.05 7.05
N HIS A 153 25.32 -45.85 7.80
CA HIS A 153 24.73 -46.87 8.66
C HIS A 153 23.50 -47.45 7.96
N GLY A 154 23.69 -48.61 7.32
CA GLY A 154 22.61 -49.37 6.69
C GLY A 154 21.69 -49.97 7.74
N HIS A 155 20.49 -49.40 7.90
CA HIS A 155 19.43 -49.99 8.71
C HIS A 155 18.63 -51.00 7.87
N SER A 156 18.92 -52.28 8.07
CA SER A 156 18.09 -53.38 7.58
C SER A 156 16.89 -53.57 8.52
N HIS A 157 15.67 -53.37 8.01
CA HIS A 157 14.44 -53.72 8.72
C HIS A 157 14.03 -55.16 8.35
N PRO A 158 13.95 -56.10 9.32
CA PRO A 158 13.44 -57.44 9.05
C PRO A 158 11.90 -57.44 9.02
N GLY A 159 11.32 -57.92 7.92
CA GLY A 159 9.89 -58.14 7.77
C GLY A 159 9.40 -59.29 8.65
N ALA A 160 8.23 -59.09 9.27
CA ALA A 160 7.48 -60.13 9.97
C ALA A 160 6.60 -60.89 8.96
N GLN A 161 6.63 -62.22 9.05
CA GLN A 161 5.75 -63.17 8.36
C GLN A 161 4.47 -63.37 9.17
#